data_AF-A0A496VFU8-F1
#
_entry.id   AF-A0A496VFU8-F1
#
_cell.length_a   1.000
_cell.length_b   1.000
_cell.length_c   1.000
_cell.angle_alpha   90.00
_cell.angle_beta   90.00
_cell.angle_gamma   90.00
#
_symmetry.space_group_name_H-M   'P 1'
#
loop_
_entity.id
_entity.type
_entity.pdbx_description
1 polymer ?
#
loop_
_entity_poly.entity_id
_entity_poly.type
_entity_poly.pdbx_seq_one_letter_code
_entity_poly.pdbx_strand_id
1 'polypeptide(L)'
;MFNYFTSKRQFGVEIEFFFPTWEAIEPIAITSSKLGLSLWIDPREIPDWGTSRPYNEVLDWKLTTDSSVTNDDCSVGFEMSSRILQGESSLSELALIIELLNKFNALIDDECGLHVHIEIRNDFEASQIKNILKLQLNLEDSFDYLVHPERRRGNIYCKSNLNQFYSELIDLETSQETAIWTDTGRASLVSRSFQFLDEAERQTMDKLIAASMFHKLNLFPTLSCGTVEIRSHHGTLDYAEIVNWIALQMALVETAHGASKIDPETLFFVGPQKAFTVLEANLNFDVTQYYLNR
;
A
#
# COMPACT_ATOMS: atom_id res chain seq x y z
N MET A 1 9.26 1.17 -25.13
CA MET A 1 9.37 0.32 -23.93
C MET A 1 9.19 1.29 -22.78
N PHE A 2 8.01 1.27 -22.15
CA PHE A 2 7.67 2.14 -21.03
C PHE A 2 8.58 1.76 -19.87
N ASN A 3 9.27 2.73 -19.26
CA ASN A 3 10.15 2.49 -18.12
C ASN A 3 9.43 2.85 -16.82
N TYR A 4 8.58 1.96 -16.29
CA TYR A 4 7.67 2.27 -15.16
C TYR A 4 8.42 2.65 -13.89
N PHE A 5 9.63 2.14 -13.72
CA PHE A 5 10.41 2.30 -12.50
C PHE A 5 11.74 2.98 -12.78
N THR A 6 11.92 4.15 -12.18
CA THR A 6 13.22 4.83 -12.06
C THR A 6 14.09 4.20 -10.97
N SER A 7 13.45 3.61 -9.95
CA SER A 7 14.08 2.96 -8.80
C SER A 7 14.43 1.49 -9.05
N LYS A 8 15.44 1.02 -8.32
CA LYS A 8 15.83 -0.40 -8.22
C LYS A 8 15.39 -1.03 -6.91
N ARG A 9 14.54 -0.39 -6.10
CA ARG A 9 14.05 -0.97 -4.85
C ARG A 9 13.33 -2.29 -5.09
N GLN A 10 13.46 -3.17 -4.12
CA GLN A 10 12.64 -4.36 -4.05
C GLN A 10 11.26 -3.98 -3.51
N PHE A 11 10.23 -4.68 -3.98
CA PHE A 11 8.87 -4.46 -3.55
C PHE A 11 8.09 -5.78 -3.51
N GLY A 12 6.95 -5.78 -2.84
CA GLY A 12 5.97 -6.86 -2.84
C GLY A 12 4.57 -6.29 -2.97
N VAL A 13 3.62 -7.12 -3.38
CA VAL A 13 2.20 -6.77 -3.45
C VAL A 13 1.36 -7.84 -2.78
N GLU A 14 0.30 -7.41 -2.11
CA GLU A 14 -0.77 -8.27 -1.60
C GLU A 14 -2.06 -7.86 -2.31
N ILE A 15 -2.70 -8.82 -2.97
CA ILE A 15 -3.91 -8.61 -3.75
C ILE A 15 -5.02 -9.41 -3.08
N GLU A 16 -6.00 -8.71 -2.54
CA GLU A 16 -7.20 -9.31 -1.97
C GLU A 16 -8.27 -9.47 -3.06
N PHE A 17 -8.96 -10.61 -3.03
CA PHE A 17 -10.04 -10.96 -3.94
C PHE A 17 -10.92 -12.05 -3.32
N PHE A 18 -12.04 -12.36 -3.95
CA PHE A 18 -12.88 -13.47 -3.50
C PHE A 18 -13.40 -14.33 -4.63
N PHE A 19 -13.85 -15.53 -4.25
CA PHE A 19 -14.62 -16.41 -5.12
C PHE A 19 -15.96 -16.80 -4.47
N PRO A 20 -17.00 -17.12 -5.28
CA PRO A 20 -18.27 -17.60 -4.74
C PRO A 20 -18.16 -18.89 -3.93
N THR A 21 -17.16 -19.74 -4.22
CA THR A 21 -16.95 -21.03 -3.57
C THR A 21 -15.45 -21.35 -3.46
N TRP A 22 -15.08 -22.18 -2.49
CA TRP A 22 -13.70 -22.65 -2.28
C TRP A 22 -13.11 -23.35 -3.50
N GLU A 23 -13.91 -24.19 -4.17
CA GLU A 23 -13.50 -25.01 -5.32
C GLU A 23 -13.07 -24.18 -6.53
N ALA A 24 -13.46 -22.90 -6.59
CA ALA A 24 -13.08 -22.00 -7.68
C ALA A 24 -11.57 -21.68 -7.70
N ILE A 25 -10.84 -22.01 -6.63
CA ILE A 25 -9.38 -21.86 -6.58
C ILE A 25 -8.63 -22.99 -7.31
N GLU A 26 -9.26 -24.14 -7.51
CA GLU A 26 -8.63 -25.32 -8.13
C GLU A 26 -7.95 -25.00 -9.49
N PRO A 27 -8.60 -24.28 -10.42
CA PRO A 27 -8.00 -23.98 -11.71
C PRO A 27 -6.75 -23.08 -11.59
N ILE A 28 -6.69 -22.20 -10.59
CA ILE A 28 -5.53 -21.36 -10.28
C ILE A 28 -4.38 -22.24 -9.77
N ALA A 29 -4.66 -23.13 -8.82
CA ALA A 29 -3.69 -24.06 -8.27
C ALA A 29 -3.05 -24.94 -9.36
N ILE A 30 -3.86 -25.45 -10.30
CA ILE A 30 -3.39 -26.30 -11.39
C ILE A 30 -2.65 -25.49 -12.47
N THR A 31 -3.18 -24.34 -12.88
CA THR A 31 -2.69 -23.60 -14.05
C THR A 31 -1.41 -22.81 -13.76
N SER A 32 -1.24 -22.29 -12.53
CA SER A 32 -0.02 -21.57 -12.11
C SER A 32 1.25 -22.37 -12.40
N SER A 33 1.29 -23.65 -12.01
CA SER A 33 2.43 -24.55 -12.26
C SER A 33 2.74 -24.73 -13.75
N LYS A 34 1.70 -24.78 -14.61
CA LYS A 34 1.85 -24.94 -16.07
C LYS A 34 2.42 -23.68 -16.74
N LEU A 35 2.18 -22.52 -16.13
CA LEU A 35 2.74 -21.23 -16.56
C LEU A 35 4.15 -20.98 -16.01
N GLY A 36 4.70 -21.92 -15.23
CA GLY A 36 6.01 -21.77 -14.59
C GLY A 36 6.00 -20.81 -13.40
N LEU A 37 4.84 -20.43 -12.89
CA LEU A 37 4.72 -19.63 -11.66
C LEU A 37 4.91 -20.55 -10.46
N SER A 38 5.86 -20.21 -9.58
CA SER A 38 6.00 -20.89 -8.30
C SER A 38 4.94 -20.35 -7.34
N LEU A 39 3.83 -21.07 -7.21
CA LEU A 39 2.75 -20.77 -6.28
C LEU A 39 2.82 -21.73 -5.09
N TRP A 40 2.84 -21.17 -3.88
CA TRP A 40 2.70 -21.88 -2.63
C TRP A 40 1.33 -21.54 -2.01
N ILE A 41 0.53 -22.57 -1.76
CA ILE A 41 -0.82 -22.46 -1.21
C ILE A 41 -0.75 -22.89 0.26
N ASP A 42 -1.17 -22.02 1.19
CA ASP A 42 -1.05 -22.30 2.63
C ASP A 42 -1.88 -23.54 3.01
N PRO A 43 -1.25 -24.68 3.36
CA PRO A 43 -1.97 -25.93 3.61
C PRO A 43 -2.78 -25.90 4.92
N ARG A 44 -2.59 -24.88 5.77
CA ARG A 44 -3.37 -24.69 7.00
C ARG A 44 -4.69 -23.99 6.70
N GLU A 45 -4.67 -23.06 5.77
CA GLU A 45 -5.82 -22.23 5.40
C GLU A 45 -6.61 -22.85 4.24
N ILE A 46 -5.92 -23.53 3.31
CA ILE A 46 -6.52 -24.12 2.10
C ILE A 46 -6.08 -25.60 1.99
N PRO A 47 -6.61 -26.52 2.84
CA PRO A 47 -6.07 -27.88 2.95
C PRO A 47 -6.16 -28.72 1.67
N ASP A 48 -7.25 -28.61 0.91
CA ASP A 48 -7.52 -29.45 -0.27
C ASP A 48 -6.54 -29.18 -1.43
N TRP A 49 -6.01 -27.96 -1.52
CA TRP A 49 -5.02 -27.54 -2.52
C TRP A 49 -3.68 -27.14 -1.90
N GLY A 50 -3.50 -27.42 -0.62
CA GLY A 50 -2.33 -27.04 0.16
C GLY A 50 -1.03 -27.58 -0.42
N THR A 51 -0.01 -26.72 -0.52
CA THR A 51 1.29 -27.14 -1.04
C THR A 51 2.03 -28.01 -0.01
N SER A 52 2.52 -29.17 -0.43
CA SER A 52 3.15 -30.16 0.46
C SER A 52 4.59 -29.84 0.86
N ARG A 53 5.25 -28.92 0.14
CA ARG A 53 6.61 -28.46 0.45
C ARG A 53 6.59 -27.19 1.31
N PRO A 54 7.68 -26.90 2.06
CA PRO A 54 7.80 -25.64 2.79
C PRO A 54 7.69 -24.42 1.88
N TYR A 55 7.15 -23.34 2.45
CA TYR A 55 7.12 -22.02 1.83
C TYR A 55 8.54 -21.48 1.61
N ASN A 56 8.79 -20.92 0.43
CA ASN A 56 10.03 -20.24 0.09
C ASN A 56 9.74 -18.78 -0.27
N GLU A 57 9.92 -17.88 0.70
CA GLU A 57 9.68 -16.43 0.56
C GLU A 57 10.43 -15.74 -0.58
N VAL A 58 11.51 -16.34 -1.10
CA VAL A 58 12.30 -15.78 -2.20
C VAL A 58 11.70 -16.15 -3.56
N LEU A 59 11.14 -17.35 -3.67
CA LEU A 59 10.71 -17.91 -4.96
C LEU A 59 9.20 -17.94 -5.13
N ASP A 60 8.45 -18.01 -4.03
CA ASP A 60 7.04 -18.35 -4.07
C ASP A 60 6.15 -17.11 -3.99
N TRP A 61 5.20 -17.04 -4.91
CA TRP A 61 3.94 -16.37 -4.64
C TRP A 61 3.19 -17.19 -3.59
N LYS A 62 2.54 -16.50 -2.64
CA LYS A 62 1.77 -17.11 -1.58
C LYS A 62 0.29 -16.88 -1.84
N LEU A 63 -0.51 -17.93 -1.73
CA LEU A 63 -1.96 -17.84 -1.69
C LEU A 63 -2.47 -18.34 -0.33
N THR A 64 -3.27 -17.49 0.32
CA THR A 64 -3.90 -17.75 1.62
C THR A 64 -5.36 -17.32 1.59
N THR A 65 -6.13 -17.70 2.61
CA THR A 65 -7.42 -17.06 2.89
C THR A 65 -7.21 -15.69 3.51
N ASP A 66 -8.19 -14.81 3.33
CA ASP A 66 -8.23 -13.52 4.00
C ASP A 66 -9.51 -13.41 4.84
N SER A 67 -9.34 -13.30 6.17
CA SER A 67 -10.45 -13.17 7.11
C SER A 67 -11.04 -11.75 7.19
N SER A 68 -10.40 -10.77 6.55
CA SER A 68 -10.90 -9.39 6.46
C SER A 68 -11.80 -9.15 5.25
N VAL A 69 -11.80 -10.07 4.29
CA VAL A 69 -12.74 -10.13 3.16
C VAL A 69 -13.82 -11.15 3.49
N THR A 70 -14.93 -10.68 4.05
CA THR A 70 -16.01 -11.51 4.57
C THR A 70 -17.36 -11.06 4.06
N ASN A 71 -17.91 -11.82 3.12
CA ASN A 71 -19.24 -11.56 2.62
C ASN A 71 -20.30 -12.41 3.33
N ASP A 72 -21.47 -11.83 3.58
CA ASP A 72 -22.64 -12.51 4.17
C ASP A 72 -23.25 -13.58 3.24
N ASP A 73 -22.73 -13.73 2.01
CA ASP A 73 -23.26 -14.59 0.94
C ASP A 73 -22.52 -15.93 0.78
N CYS A 74 -21.69 -16.30 1.76
CA CYS A 74 -20.83 -17.50 1.77
C CYS A 74 -19.69 -17.49 0.75
N SER A 75 -19.42 -16.38 0.06
CA SER A 75 -18.19 -16.25 -0.71
C SER A 75 -16.96 -16.25 0.20
N VAL A 76 -15.80 -16.55 -0.40
CA VAL A 76 -14.57 -16.82 0.33
C VAL A 76 -13.50 -15.82 -0.08
N GLY A 77 -13.00 -15.07 0.90
CA GLY A 77 -11.89 -14.13 0.75
C GLY A 77 -10.53 -14.83 0.64
N PHE A 78 -9.70 -14.36 -0.27
CA PHE A 78 -8.35 -14.83 -0.52
C PHE A 78 -7.39 -13.66 -0.65
N GLU A 79 -6.13 -13.90 -0.28
CA GLU A 79 -5.03 -12.97 -0.51
C GLU A 79 -3.93 -13.68 -1.32
N MET A 80 -3.50 -13.03 -2.40
CA MET A 80 -2.33 -13.41 -3.18
C MET A 80 -1.18 -12.46 -2.87
N SER A 81 -0.20 -12.92 -2.11
CA SER A 81 1.01 -12.17 -1.77
C SER A 81 2.15 -12.54 -2.73
N SER A 82 2.85 -11.55 -3.27
CA SER A 82 3.98 -11.80 -4.15
C SER A 82 5.21 -12.29 -3.40
N ARG A 83 6.10 -13.01 -4.11
CA ARG A 83 7.52 -13.06 -3.72
C ARG A 83 8.13 -11.65 -3.77
N ILE A 84 9.40 -11.52 -3.39
CA ILE A 84 10.14 -10.26 -3.56
C ILE A 84 10.32 -9.96 -5.06
N LEU A 85 9.75 -8.85 -5.52
CA LEU A 85 9.80 -8.34 -6.89
C LEU A 85 10.84 -7.21 -6.98
N GLN A 86 11.39 -7.01 -8.18
CA GLN A 86 12.37 -5.96 -8.46
C GLN A 86 12.43 -5.67 -9.96
N GLY A 87 12.27 -4.40 -10.33
CA GLY A 87 12.38 -3.94 -11.72
C GLY A 87 11.32 -4.55 -12.66
N GLU A 88 11.40 -4.17 -13.93
CA GLU A 88 10.33 -4.47 -14.91
C GLU A 88 10.17 -5.95 -15.23
N SER A 89 11.26 -6.73 -15.18
CA SER A 89 11.19 -8.16 -15.44
C SER A 89 10.28 -8.90 -14.45
N SER A 90 10.12 -8.37 -13.24
CA SER A 90 9.19 -8.94 -12.26
C SER A 90 7.72 -8.58 -12.51
N LEU A 91 7.45 -7.52 -13.30
CA LEU A 91 6.09 -7.11 -13.65
C LEU A 91 5.39 -8.10 -14.59
N SER A 92 6.13 -8.91 -15.34
CA SER A 92 5.51 -9.95 -16.17
C SER A 92 4.89 -11.07 -15.32
N GLU A 93 5.45 -11.38 -14.16
CA GLU A 93 4.84 -12.36 -13.24
C GLU A 93 3.56 -11.81 -12.63
N LEU A 94 3.57 -10.54 -12.21
CA LEU A 94 2.35 -9.86 -11.77
C LEU A 94 1.28 -9.86 -12.87
N ALA A 95 1.65 -9.54 -14.12
CA ALA A 95 0.72 -9.59 -15.24
C ALA A 95 0.10 -10.99 -15.43
N LEU A 96 0.90 -12.05 -15.31
CA LEU A 96 0.41 -13.43 -15.39
C LEU A 96 -0.53 -13.79 -14.24
N ILE A 97 -0.25 -13.35 -13.00
CA ILE A 97 -1.14 -13.55 -11.85
C ILE A 97 -2.48 -12.84 -12.08
N ILE A 98 -2.45 -11.59 -12.52
CA ILE A 98 -3.67 -10.82 -12.81
C ILE A 98 -4.46 -11.43 -13.98
N GLU A 99 -3.80 -11.89 -15.04
CA GLU A 99 -4.45 -12.62 -16.13
C GLU A 99 -5.10 -13.91 -15.62
N LEU A 100 -4.41 -14.63 -14.74
CA LEU A 100 -4.91 -15.88 -14.15
C LEU A 100 -6.15 -15.65 -13.28
N LEU A 101 -6.13 -14.65 -12.41
CA LEU A 101 -7.26 -14.27 -11.56
C LEU A 101 -8.48 -13.85 -12.40
N ASN A 102 -8.27 -12.97 -13.38
CA ASN A 102 -9.33 -12.53 -14.30
C ASN A 102 -9.90 -13.70 -15.12
N LYS A 103 -9.04 -14.57 -15.65
CA LYS A 103 -9.45 -15.75 -16.45
C LYS A 103 -10.36 -16.70 -15.68
N PHE A 104 -10.16 -16.82 -14.38
CA PHE A 104 -10.96 -17.68 -13.53
C PHE A 104 -12.07 -16.95 -12.78
N ASN A 105 -12.34 -15.68 -13.12
CA ASN A 105 -13.42 -14.84 -12.61
C ASN A 105 -13.29 -14.56 -11.11
N ALA A 106 -12.08 -14.26 -10.64
CA ALA A 106 -11.89 -13.67 -9.33
C ALA A 106 -12.69 -12.35 -9.23
N LEU A 107 -13.29 -12.11 -8.07
CA LEU A 107 -14.13 -10.97 -7.81
C LEU A 107 -13.45 -10.02 -6.81
N ILE A 108 -13.87 -8.76 -6.84
CA ILE A 108 -13.41 -7.70 -5.95
C ILE A 108 -14.62 -6.87 -5.50
N ASP A 109 -14.55 -6.34 -4.28
CA ASP A 109 -15.53 -5.44 -3.68
C ASP A 109 -14.81 -4.36 -2.85
N ASP A 110 -15.57 -3.63 -2.02
CA ASP A 110 -15.08 -2.56 -1.15
C ASP A 110 -14.34 -3.07 0.10
N GLU A 111 -14.51 -4.35 0.45
CA GLU A 111 -13.74 -5.01 1.50
C GLU A 111 -12.31 -5.30 1.02
N CYS A 112 -12.16 -5.70 -0.24
CA CYS A 112 -10.87 -5.99 -0.86
C CYS A 112 -9.92 -4.75 -0.88
N GLY A 113 -8.66 -5.00 -0.61
CA GLY A 113 -7.53 -4.07 -0.67
C GLY A 113 -6.44 -4.47 -1.67
N LEU A 114 -5.56 -3.50 -1.94
CA LEU A 114 -4.28 -3.73 -2.60
C LEU A 114 -3.20 -3.11 -1.71
N HIS A 115 -2.26 -3.93 -1.25
CA HIS A 115 -1.13 -3.49 -0.44
C HIS A 115 0.16 -3.53 -1.24
N VAL A 116 1.01 -2.51 -1.06
CA VAL A 116 2.32 -2.41 -1.68
C VAL A 116 3.37 -2.29 -0.60
N HIS A 117 4.27 -3.27 -0.54
CA HIS A 117 5.43 -3.26 0.33
C HIS A 117 6.65 -2.76 -0.43
N ILE A 118 7.37 -1.78 0.10
CA ILE A 118 8.56 -1.21 -0.56
C ILE A 118 9.75 -1.29 0.40
N GLU A 119 10.86 -1.87 -0.07
CA GLU A 119 12.07 -2.06 0.72
C GLU A 119 12.77 -0.75 1.05
N ILE A 120 13.15 -0.63 2.33
CA ILE A 120 13.87 0.53 2.87
C ILE A 120 15.04 0.12 3.79
N ARG A 121 15.23 -1.18 4.02
CA ARG A 121 16.08 -1.73 5.09
C ARG A 121 17.51 -1.21 5.02
N ASN A 122 18.05 -1.09 3.81
CA ASN A 122 19.47 -0.85 3.62
C ASN A 122 19.88 0.63 3.52
N ASP A 123 18.92 1.54 3.37
CA ASP A 123 19.22 2.95 3.06
C ASP A 123 18.30 3.98 3.76
N PHE A 124 17.38 3.56 4.64
CA PHE A 124 16.65 4.48 5.49
C PHE A 124 17.24 4.55 6.90
N GLU A 125 17.63 5.77 7.30
CA GLU A 125 17.88 6.09 8.70
C GLU A 125 16.65 6.75 9.33
N ALA A 126 16.72 7.07 10.63
CA ALA A 126 15.61 7.68 11.36
C ALA A 126 15.12 8.98 10.71
N SER A 127 16.01 9.74 10.05
CA SER A 127 15.63 10.96 9.33
C SER A 127 14.77 10.68 8.10
N GLN A 128 15.10 9.65 7.30
CA GLN A 128 14.31 9.24 6.14
C GLN A 128 12.96 8.62 6.55
N ILE A 129 12.90 7.92 7.69
CA ILE A 129 11.62 7.43 8.26
C ILE A 129 10.70 8.60 8.65
N LYS A 130 11.27 9.67 9.24
CA LYS A 130 10.50 10.90 9.48
C LYS A 130 10.07 11.55 8.17
N ASN A 131 10.94 11.58 7.17
CA ASN A 131 10.64 12.16 5.86
C ASN A 131 9.48 11.46 5.16
N ILE A 132 9.45 10.12 5.13
CA ILE A 132 8.35 9.40 4.48
C ILE A 132 7.02 9.64 5.18
N LEU A 133 7.03 9.68 6.53
CA LEU A 133 5.83 10.00 7.29
C LEU A 133 5.37 11.43 7.01
N LYS A 134 6.28 12.41 6.99
CA LYS A 134 5.98 13.81 6.63
C LYS A 134 5.39 13.95 5.24
N LEU A 135 5.96 13.30 4.23
CA LEU A 135 5.42 13.31 2.87
C LEU A 135 4.04 12.65 2.80
N GLN A 136 3.85 11.52 3.50
CA GLN A 136 2.53 10.90 3.61
C GLN A 136 1.51 11.87 4.21
N LEU A 137 1.83 12.58 5.29
CA LEU A 137 0.91 13.56 5.89
C LEU A 137 0.53 14.69 4.91
N ASN A 138 1.52 15.20 4.17
CA ASN A 138 1.35 16.25 3.16
C ASN A 138 0.51 15.80 1.95
N LEU A 139 0.62 14.53 1.54
CA LEU A 139 0.10 14.02 0.26
C LEU A 139 -1.08 13.05 0.39
N GLU A 140 -1.42 12.58 1.59
CA GLU A 140 -2.48 11.58 1.77
C GLU A 140 -3.84 12.05 1.21
N ASP A 141 -4.19 13.34 1.31
CA ASP A 141 -5.40 13.87 0.68
C ASP A 141 -5.34 13.82 -0.86
N SER A 142 -4.17 14.00 -1.46
CA SER A 142 -3.95 13.85 -2.91
C SER A 142 -4.07 12.40 -3.35
N PHE A 143 -3.51 11.46 -2.56
CA PHE A 143 -3.67 10.03 -2.82
C PHE A 143 -5.12 9.59 -2.65
N ASP A 144 -5.86 10.18 -1.71
CA ASP A 144 -7.28 9.89 -1.51
C ASP A 144 -8.10 10.18 -2.78
N TYR A 145 -7.76 11.19 -3.59
CA TYR A 145 -8.44 11.42 -4.87
C TYR A 145 -8.30 10.27 -5.87
N LEU A 146 -7.26 9.44 -5.74
CA LEU A 146 -6.92 8.37 -6.67
C LEU A 146 -7.52 7.00 -6.29
N VAL A 147 -8.19 6.90 -5.14
CA VAL A 147 -8.79 5.66 -4.64
C VAL A 147 -10.29 5.82 -4.41
N HIS A 148 -11.01 4.70 -4.33
CA HIS A 148 -12.46 4.70 -4.10
C HIS A 148 -12.85 5.51 -2.86
N PRO A 149 -13.94 6.34 -2.89
CA PRO A 149 -14.35 7.18 -1.76
C PRO A 149 -14.49 6.46 -0.42
N GLU A 150 -14.97 5.22 -0.43
CA GLU A 150 -15.15 4.41 0.78
C GLU A 150 -13.83 3.98 1.43
N ARG A 151 -12.73 3.93 0.68
CA ARG A 151 -11.38 3.68 1.22
C ARG A 151 -10.75 4.90 1.89
N ARG A 152 -11.30 6.10 1.65
CA ARG A 152 -10.67 7.35 2.11
C ARG A 152 -10.88 7.57 3.60
N ARG A 153 -12.07 7.24 4.12
CA ARG A 153 -12.54 7.57 5.48
C ARG A 153 -13.30 6.40 6.10
N GLY A 154 -13.27 6.27 7.42
CA GLY A 154 -14.13 5.32 8.16
C GLY A 154 -13.65 3.87 8.21
N ASN A 155 -12.64 3.47 7.43
CA ASN A 155 -12.05 2.14 7.52
C ASN A 155 -11.08 2.04 8.73
N ILE A 156 -11.41 1.18 9.69
CA ILE A 156 -10.62 0.98 10.91
C ILE A 156 -9.30 0.25 10.68
N TYR A 157 -9.18 -0.49 9.58
CA TYR A 157 -7.97 -1.20 9.14
C TYR A 157 -7.12 -0.36 8.17
N CYS A 158 -7.64 0.80 7.73
CA CYS A 158 -6.96 1.73 6.84
C CYS A 158 -7.18 3.20 7.24
N LYS A 159 -6.74 3.54 8.45
CA LYS A 159 -6.88 4.88 9.05
C LYS A 159 -5.91 5.89 8.43
N SER A 160 -6.34 7.15 8.35
CA SER A 160 -5.44 8.29 8.05
C SER A 160 -4.25 8.30 9.00
N ASN A 161 -3.02 8.49 8.51
CA ASN A 161 -1.83 8.60 9.35
C ASN A 161 -1.90 9.78 10.34
N LEU A 162 -2.73 10.80 10.05
CA LEU A 162 -3.00 11.91 10.98
C LEU A 162 -3.72 11.48 12.26
N ASN A 163 -4.37 10.31 12.29
CA ASN A 163 -5.01 9.83 13.51
C ASN A 163 -4.03 9.65 14.67
N GLN A 164 -2.82 9.16 14.40
CA GLN A 164 -1.79 9.01 15.42
C GLN A 164 -1.44 10.37 16.04
N PHE A 165 -1.28 11.39 15.22
CA PHE A 165 -0.93 12.74 15.68
C PHE A 165 -2.09 13.44 16.36
N TYR A 166 -3.32 13.26 15.89
CA TYR A 166 -4.49 13.78 16.58
C TYR A 166 -4.59 13.22 18.00
N SER A 167 -4.31 11.93 18.18
CA SER A 167 -4.25 11.25 19.49
C SER A 167 -3.06 11.65 20.37
N GLU A 168 -1.97 12.15 19.81
CA GLU A 168 -0.83 12.63 20.61
C GLU A 168 -0.94 14.13 20.94
N LEU A 169 -1.62 14.92 20.08
CA LEU A 169 -1.68 16.37 20.13
C LEU A 169 -3.02 16.90 20.69
N ILE A 170 -3.70 16.07 21.51
CA ILE A 170 -5.11 16.10 21.97
C ILE A 170 -5.64 17.44 22.52
N ASP A 171 -4.81 18.46 22.77
CA ASP A 171 -5.25 19.81 23.17
C ASP A 171 -5.99 20.59 22.04
N LEU A 172 -6.57 19.90 21.06
CA LEU A 172 -7.40 20.50 20.02
C LEU A 172 -8.85 20.59 20.52
N GLU A 173 -9.36 21.81 20.70
CA GLU A 173 -10.81 22.08 20.86
C GLU A 173 -11.64 21.65 19.61
N THR A 174 -10.97 21.20 18.57
CA THR A 174 -11.51 20.83 17.26
C THR A 174 -11.71 19.32 17.18
N SER A 175 -12.84 18.88 16.65
CA SER A 175 -13.11 17.45 16.43
C SER A 175 -12.11 16.81 15.45
N GLN A 176 -11.91 15.50 15.58
CA GLN A 176 -11.07 14.72 14.68
C GLN A 176 -11.49 14.87 13.21
N GLU A 177 -12.80 14.86 12.96
CA GLU A 177 -13.34 15.05 11.61
C GLU A 177 -12.88 16.39 11.03
N THR A 178 -13.04 17.49 11.79
CA THR A 178 -12.63 18.82 11.33
C THR A 178 -11.10 18.91 11.18
N ALA A 179 -10.34 18.34 12.11
CA ALA A 179 -8.88 18.39 12.11
C ALA A 179 -8.25 17.60 10.95
N ILE A 180 -8.86 16.50 10.50
CA ILE A 180 -8.30 15.65 9.44
C ILE A 180 -8.89 15.99 8.07
N TRP A 181 -10.16 16.39 8.01
CA TRP A 181 -10.94 16.42 6.77
C TRP A 181 -11.40 17.81 6.29
N THR A 182 -10.89 18.88 6.92
CA THR A 182 -11.02 20.25 6.40
C THR A 182 -9.65 20.80 6.06
N ASP A 183 -9.58 21.69 5.07
CA ASP A 183 -8.31 22.27 4.60
C ASP A 183 -7.52 22.94 5.75
N THR A 184 -8.18 23.85 6.48
CA THR A 184 -7.56 24.59 7.59
C THR A 184 -7.23 23.70 8.79
N GLY A 185 -8.12 22.77 9.14
CA GLY A 185 -7.88 21.82 10.23
C GLY A 185 -6.69 20.92 9.93
N ARG A 186 -6.64 20.39 8.70
CA ARG A 186 -5.57 19.51 8.24
C ARG A 186 -4.23 20.23 8.17
N ALA A 187 -4.18 21.45 7.63
CA ALA A 187 -2.97 22.25 7.59
C ALA A 187 -2.41 22.54 9.00
N SER A 188 -3.28 22.84 9.95
CA SER A 188 -2.91 23.03 11.36
C SER A 188 -2.34 21.74 11.97
N LEU A 189 -3.04 20.61 11.78
CA LEU A 189 -2.60 19.33 12.33
C LEU A 189 -1.29 18.84 11.70
N VAL A 190 -1.13 18.96 10.39
CA VAL A 190 0.12 18.63 9.67
C VAL A 190 1.27 19.48 10.19
N SER A 191 1.08 20.81 10.32
CA SER A 191 2.12 21.70 10.85
C SER A 191 2.57 21.30 12.27
N ARG A 192 1.63 20.98 13.16
CA ARG A 192 1.95 20.50 14.52
C ARG A 192 2.59 19.11 14.52
N SER A 193 2.15 18.23 13.63
CA SER A 193 2.72 16.88 13.45
C SER A 193 4.18 16.97 13.00
N PHE A 194 4.52 17.95 12.16
CA PHE A 194 5.90 18.19 11.74
C PHE A 194 6.78 18.62 12.90
N GLN A 195 6.32 19.58 13.72
CA GLN A 195 7.03 20.01 14.93
C GLN A 195 7.27 18.82 15.88
N PHE A 196 6.23 18.02 16.11
CA PHE A 196 6.32 16.79 16.89
C PHE A 196 7.37 15.83 16.32
N LEU A 197 7.37 15.59 15.00
CA LEU A 197 8.33 14.70 14.35
C LEU A 197 9.76 15.23 14.38
N ASP A 198 9.97 16.54 14.27
CA ASP A 198 11.30 17.15 14.36
C ASP A 198 11.92 16.93 15.73
N GLU A 199 11.13 17.05 16.78
CA GLU A 199 11.55 16.86 18.18
C GLU A 199 11.53 15.38 18.62
N ALA A 200 10.86 14.49 17.86
CA ALA A 200 10.69 13.09 18.23
C ALA A 200 12.01 12.35 18.37
N GLU A 201 12.28 11.84 19.57
CA GLU A 201 13.38 10.93 19.84
C GLU A 201 13.07 9.50 19.37
N ARG A 202 14.08 8.62 19.42
CA ARG A 202 13.98 7.21 18.98
C ARG A 202 12.78 6.50 19.63
N GLN A 203 12.60 6.62 20.94
CA GLN A 203 11.50 5.95 21.64
C GLN A 203 10.12 6.40 21.16
N THR A 204 9.98 7.69 20.81
CA THR A 204 8.74 8.24 20.25
C THR A 204 8.49 7.68 18.85
N MET A 205 9.54 7.62 18.02
CA MET A 205 9.46 7.01 16.69
C MET A 205 9.09 5.52 16.76
N ASP A 206 9.69 4.76 17.68
CA ASP A 206 9.40 3.33 17.85
C ASP A 206 7.91 3.11 18.21
N LYS A 207 7.33 3.98 19.04
CA LYS A 207 5.88 3.94 19.37
C LYS A 207 5.00 4.25 18.15
N LEU A 208 5.35 5.29 17.37
CA LEU A 208 4.62 5.63 16.15
C LEU A 208 4.66 4.49 15.13
N ILE A 209 5.83 3.88 14.94
CA ILE A 209 6.03 2.74 14.07
C ILE A 209 5.17 1.56 14.54
N ALA A 210 5.24 1.20 15.82
CA ALA A 210 4.46 0.10 16.38
C ALA A 210 2.93 0.30 16.23
N ALA A 211 2.45 1.54 16.37
CA ALA A 211 1.03 1.89 16.28
C ALA A 211 0.52 2.10 14.84
N SER A 212 1.38 1.97 13.81
CA SER A 212 1.01 2.23 12.41
C SER A 212 0.31 1.06 11.70
N MET A 213 0.17 -0.10 12.36
CA MET A 213 -0.35 -1.38 11.81
C MET A 213 -1.73 -1.30 11.13
N PHE A 214 -2.53 -0.26 11.32
CA PHE A 214 -3.82 -0.09 10.64
C PHE A 214 -3.97 1.28 9.98
N HIS A 215 -2.84 1.87 9.57
CA HIS A 215 -2.79 3.15 8.89
C HIS A 215 -2.45 2.98 7.42
N LYS A 216 -2.84 3.96 6.59
CA LYS A 216 -2.62 3.99 5.14
C LYS A 216 -1.16 3.76 4.76
N LEU A 217 -0.23 4.44 5.44
CA LEU A 217 1.18 4.10 5.49
C LEU A 217 1.46 3.34 6.80
N ASN A 218 1.77 2.06 6.68
CA ASN A 218 2.16 1.21 7.79
C ASN A 218 3.68 1.04 7.82
N LEU A 219 4.25 1.47 8.94
CA LEU A 219 5.68 1.36 9.22
C LEU A 219 5.99 0.14 10.09
N PHE A 220 5.00 -0.55 10.67
CA PHE A 220 5.24 -1.74 11.49
C PHE A 220 6.12 -2.80 10.80
N PRO A 221 5.98 -3.08 9.48
CA PRO A 221 6.82 -4.07 8.79
C PRO A 221 8.30 -3.69 8.76
N THR A 222 8.68 -2.44 9.02
CA THR A 222 10.08 -2.03 9.16
C THR A 222 10.80 -2.75 10.31
N LEU A 223 10.05 -3.21 11.32
CA LEU A 223 10.59 -3.91 12.48
C LEU A 223 10.91 -5.38 12.22
N SER A 224 10.35 -6.00 11.18
CA SER A 224 10.45 -7.44 10.91
C SER A 224 11.02 -7.75 9.53
N CYS A 225 10.52 -7.10 8.47
CA CYS A 225 10.89 -7.35 7.09
C CYS A 225 11.60 -6.16 6.42
N GLY A 226 11.66 -5.00 7.06
CA GLY A 226 12.41 -3.84 6.55
C GLY A 226 11.76 -3.18 5.32
N THR A 227 10.44 -3.27 5.23
CA THR A 227 9.63 -2.56 4.23
C THR A 227 8.72 -1.55 4.91
N VAL A 228 8.31 -0.53 4.16
CA VAL A 228 7.05 0.19 4.45
C VAL A 228 5.93 -0.45 3.65
N GLU A 229 4.71 -0.40 4.16
CA GLU A 229 3.53 -0.90 3.49
C GLU A 229 2.55 0.25 3.23
N ILE A 230 2.07 0.35 1.99
CA ILE A 230 1.03 1.27 1.58
C ILE A 230 -0.22 0.46 1.29
N ARG A 231 -1.30 0.75 2.01
CA ARG A 231 -2.54 -0.05 1.99
C ARG A 231 -3.82 0.76 1.76
N SER A 232 -3.66 2.00 1.29
CA SER A 232 -4.79 2.90 1.02
C SER A 232 -5.55 2.58 -0.26
N HIS A 233 -5.01 1.74 -1.15
CA HIS A 233 -5.66 1.41 -2.40
C HIS A 233 -6.86 0.46 -2.17
N HIS A 234 -7.87 0.60 -3.03
CA HIS A 234 -9.00 -0.32 -3.10
C HIS A 234 -8.57 -1.63 -3.80
N GLY A 235 -9.31 -2.71 -3.61
CA GLY A 235 -9.13 -3.93 -4.39
C GLY A 235 -9.26 -3.65 -5.88
N THR A 236 -8.36 -4.21 -6.69
CA THR A 236 -8.41 -4.10 -8.14
C THR A 236 -7.73 -5.31 -8.78
N LEU A 237 -8.26 -5.74 -9.92
CA LEU A 237 -7.64 -6.73 -10.82
C LEU A 237 -7.24 -6.09 -12.17
N ASP A 238 -7.17 -4.75 -12.23
CA ASP A 238 -6.62 -4.01 -13.37
C ASP A 238 -5.09 -3.91 -13.21
N TYR A 239 -4.37 -4.61 -14.09
CA TYR A 239 -2.91 -4.61 -14.10
C TYR A 239 -2.30 -3.21 -14.24
N ALA A 240 -2.86 -2.37 -15.12
CA ALA A 240 -2.33 -1.03 -15.34
C ALA A 240 -2.52 -0.17 -14.08
N GLU A 241 -3.63 -0.34 -13.37
CA GLU A 241 -3.87 0.34 -12.10
C GLU A 241 -2.89 -0.04 -11.02
N ILE A 242 -2.65 -1.35 -10.85
CA ILE A 242 -1.69 -1.85 -9.87
C ILE A 242 -0.29 -1.32 -10.15
N VAL A 243 0.20 -1.41 -11.39
CA VAL A 243 1.57 -0.99 -11.73
C VAL A 243 1.76 0.53 -11.58
N ASN A 244 0.77 1.33 -12.00
CA ASN A 244 0.85 2.79 -11.82
C ASN A 244 0.79 3.19 -10.34
N TRP A 245 0.02 2.45 -9.52
CA TRP A 245 -0.01 2.67 -8.08
C TRP A 245 1.34 2.33 -7.43
N ILE A 246 1.95 1.19 -7.77
CA ILE A 246 3.30 0.82 -7.30
C ILE A 246 4.31 1.92 -7.67
N ALA A 247 4.29 2.40 -8.91
CA ALA A 247 5.21 3.43 -9.37
C ALA A 247 5.04 4.75 -8.60
N LEU A 248 3.78 5.16 -8.35
CA LEU A 248 3.48 6.36 -7.57
C LEU A 248 3.98 6.25 -6.12
N GLN A 249 3.72 5.12 -5.45
CA GLN A 249 4.17 4.89 -4.07
C GLN A 249 5.68 4.71 -3.97
N MET A 250 6.33 4.15 -5.00
CA MET A 250 7.79 4.11 -5.06
C MET A 250 8.40 5.51 -5.22
N ALA A 251 7.77 6.39 -6.00
CA ALA A 251 8.20 7.79 -6.09
C ALA A 251 8.10 8.52 -4.74
N LEU A 252 7.08 8.24 -3.92
CA LEU A 252 6.97 8.74 -2.54
C LEU A 252 8.17 8.30 -1.70
N VAL A 253 8.52 7.00 -1.72
CA VAL A 253 9.66 6.44 -0.98
C VAL A 253 10.98 7.04 -1.43
N GLU A 254 11.24 7.13 -2.74
CA GLU A 254 12.49 7.72 -3.25
C GLU A 254 12.61 9.21 -2.93
N THR A 255 11.49 9.94 -2.98
CA THR A 255 11.48 11.36 -2.61
C THR A 255 11.78 11.52 -1.13
N ALA A 256 11.24 10.65 -0.26
CA ALA A 256 11.55 10.65 1.16
C ALA A 256 13.03 10.36 1.45
N HIS A 257 13.62 9.40 0.74
CA HIS A 257 15.02 9.01 0.86
C HIS A 257 15.96 10.15 0.46
N GLY A 258 15.69 10.80 -0.69
CA GLY A 258 16.53 11.88 -1.23
C GLY A 258 16.33 13.25 -0.59
N ALA A 259 15.26 13.45 0.19
CA ALA A 259 14.95 14.76 0.77
C ALA A 259 15.86 15.09 1.97
N SER A 260 16.51 16.26 1.91
CA SER A 260 17.22 16.82 3.08
C SER A 260 16.28 17.53 4.06
N LYS A 261 15.14 18.01 3.58
CA LYS A 261 14.13 18.74 4.35
C LYS A 261 12.78 18.63 3.64
N ILE A 262 11.72 18.49 4.42
CA ILE A 262 10.32 18.56 3.95
C ILE A 262 9.61 19.58 4.83
N ASP A 263 8.96 20.55 4.20
CA ASP A 263 8.16 21.57 4.87
C ASP A 263 6.68 21.16 4.90
N PRO A 264 5.90 21.57 5.92
CA PRO A 264 4.49 21.22 6.01
C PRO A 264 3.69 21.93 4.92
N GLU A 265 2.80 21.19 4.27
CA GLU A 265 1.85 21.77 3.32
C GLU A 265 0.80 22.63 4.02
N THR A 266 0.31 23.65 3.30
CA THR A 266 -0.72 24.57 3.81
C THR A 266 -2.04 24.47 3.04
N LEU A 267 -2.06 23.73 1.93
CA LEU A 267 -3.23 23.55 1.09
C LEU A 267 -3.53 22.05 0.91
N PHE A 268 -4.76 21.68 1.25
CA PHE A 268 -5.28 20.33 1.18
C PHE A 268 -6.60 20.29 0.41
N PHE A 269 -6.94 19.10 -0.10
CA PHE A 269 -8.11 18.86 -0.92
C PHE A 269 -8.10 19.65 -2.25
N VAL A 270 -6.90 19.84 -2.80
CA VAL A 270 -6.64 20.55 -4.07
C VAL A 270 -6.46 19.62 -5.27
N GLY A 271 -6.75 18.33 -5.10
CA GLY A 271 -6.66 17.31 -6.14
C GLY A 271 -5.35 16.50 -6.12
N PRO A 272 -5.24 15.50 -7.02
CA PRO A 272 -4.08 14.61 -7.09
C PRO A 272 -2.83 15.27 -7.70
N GLN A 273 -2.98 16.38 -8.43
CA GLN A 273 -1.87 17.07 -9.11
C GLN A 273 -0.78 17.55 -8.15
N LYS A 274 -1.14 17.85 -6.89
CA LYS A 274 -0.18 18.18 -5.83
C LYS A 274 0.82 17.03 -5.63
N ALA A 275 0.35 15.78 -5.52
CA ALA A 275 1.24 14.62 -5.40
C ALA A 275 2.15 14.46 -6.63
N PHE A 276 1.62 14.64 -7.84
CA PHE A 276 2.45 14.53 -9.06
C PHE A 276 3.54 15.59 -9.13
N THR A 277 3.24 16.81 -8.67
CA THR A 277 4.21 17.90 -8.62
C THR A 277 5.29 17.61 -7.58
N VAL A 278 4.89 17.23 -6.36
CA VAL A 278 5.84 16.95 -5.27
C VAL A 278 6.75 15.76 -5.59
N LEU A 279 6.25 14.77 -6.33
CA LEU A 279 6.98 13.55 -6.66
C LEU A 279 7.64 13.56 -8.04
N GLU A 280 7.58 14.68 -8.78
CA GLU A 280 7.94 14.74 -10.22
C GLU A 280 9.36 14.25 -10.53
N ALA A 281 10.30 14.46 -9.61
CA ALA A 281 11.70 14.05 -9.80
C ALA A 281 11.88 12.52 -9.83
N ASN A 282 10.95 11.78 -9.22
CA ASN A 282 10.99 10.32 -9.11
C ASN A 282 9.82 9.62 -9.81
N LEU A 283 8.83 10.38 -10.32
CA LEU A 283 7.63 9.86 -10.95
C LEU A 283 7.75 9.88 -12.48
N ASN A 284 7.47 8.74 -13.11
CA ASN A 284 7.46 8.66 -14.57
C ASN A 284 6.30 9.48 -15.16
N PHE A 285 6.57 10.26 -16.22
CA PHE A 285 5.57 11.06 -16.93
C PHE A 285 4.34 10.26 -17.39
N ASP A 286 4.52 9.03 -17.86
CA ASP A 286 3.43 8.16 -18.30
C ASP A 286 2.52 7.75 -17.14
N VAL A 287 3.05 7.60 -15.92
CA VAL A 287 2.25 7.37 -14.70
C VAL A 287 1.42 8.60 -14.37
N THR A 288 1.99 9.79 -14.51
CA THR A 288 1.23 11.04 -14.36
C THR A 288 0.12 11.14 -15.39
N GLN A 289 0.41 10.86 -16.67
CA GLN A 289 -0.61 10.88 -17.73
C GLN A 289 -1.70 9.83 -17.51
N TYR A 290 -1.37 8.65 -17.01
CA TYR A 290 -2.35 7.63 -16.67
C TYR A 290 -3.42 8.17 -15.71
N TYR A 291 -3.01 8.83 -14.62
CA TYR A 291 -3.95 9.37 -13.64
C TYR A 291 -4.67 10.63 -14.11
N LEU A 292 -4.04 11.47 -14.95
CA LEU A 292 -4.69 12.69 -15.47
C LEU A 292 -5.76 12.42 -16.53
N ASN A 293 -5.74 11.23 -17.15
CA ASN A 293 -6.69 10.84 -18.20
C ASN A 293 -7.82 9.94 -17.71
N ARG A 294 -7.90 9.67 -16.40
CA ARG A 294 -8.97 8.87 -15.76
C ARG A 294 -10.06 9.74 -15.16
#